data_AF-A0A3D5V5V9-F1
#
_entry.id   AF-A0A3D5V5V9-F1
#
_cell.length_a   1.000
_cell.length_b   1.000
_cell.length_c   1.000
_cell.angle_alpha   90.00
_cell.angle_beta   90.00
_cell.angle_gamma   90.00
#
_symmetry.space_group_name_H-M   'P 1'
#
loop_
_entity.id
_entity.type
_entity.pdbx_description
1 polymer ?
#
loop_
_entity_poly.entity_id
_entity_poly.type
_entity_poly.pdbx_seq_one_letter_code
_entity_poly.pdbx_strand_id
1 'polypeptide(L)'
;MLKEPINSILAEVASASPAPGGGSVSALAGANGAALISMVCRLTIGKKKYLAVSEEMEQILVKSEELRGQLAYLFTEDSNAFDGIKDARTLPKETPEQIDARKQAIEAATKVAIQVPL
;
A
#
# COMPACT_ATOMS: atom_id res chain seq x y z
N MET A 1 0.27 -9.97 2.25
CA MET A 1 1.73 -9.78 2.45
C MET A 1 2.40 -10.00 1.12
N LEU A 2 3.34 -9.13 0.73
CA LEU A 2 4.05 -9.20 -0.54
C LEU A 2 4.74 -10.56 -0.68
N LYS A 3 4.36 -11.33 -1.70
CA LYS A 3 4.90 -12.66 -1.97
C LYS A 3 5.95 -12.66 -3.09
N GLU A 4 5.96 -11.60 -3.89
CA GLU A 4 6.84 -11.51 -5.04
C GLU A 4 8.27 -11.14 -4.65
N PRO A 5 9.27 -11.72 -5.35
CA PRO A 5 10.65 -11.27 -5.25
C PRO A 5 10.79 -9.77 -5.58
N ILE A 6 11.68 -9.06 -4.89
CA ILE A 6 11.86 -7.62 -5.09
C ILE A 6 12.24 -7.26 -6.54
N ASN A 7 12.98 -8.12 -7.24
CA ASN A 7 13.31 -7.92 -8.65
C ASN A 7 12.08 -8.04 -9.58
N SER A 8 11.08 -8.85 -9.21
CA SER A 8 9.79 -8.92 -9.93
C SER A 8 9.05 -7.60 -9.79
N ILE A 9 8.90 -7.12 -8.55
CA ILE A 9 8.24 -5.85 -8.23
C ILE A 9 8.92 -4.69 -8.98
N LEU A 10 10.25 -4.63 -8.95
CA LEU A 10 11.00 -3.57 -9.64
C LEU A 10 10.84 -3.64 -11.16
N ALA A 11 10.82 -4.85 -11.74
CA ALA A 11 10.60 -5.01 -13.18
C ALA A 11 9.20 -4.58 -13.60
N GLU A 12 8.17 -4.88 -12.78
CA GLU A 12 6.80 -4.49 -13.07
C GLU A 12 6.58 -2.98 -12.93
N VAL A 13 7.11 -2.36 -11.87
CA VAL A 13 7.10 -0.90 -11.69
C VAL A 13 7.80 -0.17 -12.84
N ALA A 14 8.88 -0.74 -13.40
CA ALA A 14 9.61 -0.17 -14.53
C ALA A 14 8.97 -0.49 -15.90
N SER A 15 7.89 -1.26 -15.93
CA SER A 15 7.25 -1.69 -17.18
C SER A 15 6.35 -0.61 -17.77
N ALA A 16 5.70 -0.93 -18.91
CA ALA A 16 4.64 -0.09 -19.48
C ALA A 16 3.27 -0.32 -18.82
N SER A 17 3.18 -1.18 -17.80
CA SER A 17 1.95 -1.39 -17.04
C SER A 17 1.58 -0.12 -16.27
N PRO A 18 0.29 0.27 -16.21
CA PRO A 18 -0.13 1.45 -15.46
C PRO A 18 -0.14 1.25 -13.93
N ALA A 19 -0.03 0.00 -13.46
CA ALA A 19 0.09 -0.37 -12.04
C ALA A 19 0.98 -1.63 -11.90
N PRO A 20 1.71 -1.83 -10.79
CA PRO A 20 1.83 -0.98 -9.60
C PRO A 20 2.47 0.39 -9.88
N GLY A 21 1.93 1.43 -9.27
CA GLY A 21 2.29 2.83 -9.53
C GLY A 21 2.97 3.53 -8.36
N GLY A 22 2.93 4.87 -8.39
CA GLY A 22 3.53 5.70 -7.33
C GLY A 22 2.94 5.43 -5.94
N GLY A 23 1.62 5.21 -5.84
CA GLY A 23 0.95 4.87 -4.57
C GLY A 23 1.49 3.58 -3.97
N SER A 24 1.53 2.50 -4.76
CA SER A 24 2.16 1.23 -4.37
C SER A 24 3.59 1.44 -3.88
N VAL A 25 4.43 2.13 -4.65
CA VAL A 25 5.85 2.33 -4.29
C VAL A 25 6.01 3.17 -3.03
N SER A 26 5.18 4.20 -2.83
CA SER A 26 5.14 4.98 -1.59
C SER A 26 4.76 4.13 -0.38
N ALA A 27 3.77 3.25 -0.51
CA ALA A 27 3.39 2.31 0.53
C ALA A 27 4.56 1.35 0.87
N LEU A 28 5.24 0.79 -0.14
CA LEU A 28 6.42 -0.07 0.07
C LEU A 28 7.58 0.68 0.76
N ALA A 29 7.84 1.93 0.37
CA ALA A 29 8.85 2.76 1.02
C ALA A 29 8.53 2.98 2.51
N GLY A 30 7.26 3.28 2.82
CA GLY A 30 6.80 3.40 4.20
C GLY A 30 6.92 2.08 4.98
N ALA A 31 6.57 0.95 4.38
CA ALA A 31 6.70 -0.37 5.00
C ALA A 31 8.15 -0.70 5.35
N ASN A 32 9.10 -0.34 4.47
CA ASN A 32 10.53 -0.48 4.74
C ASN A 32 10.98 0.43 5.90
N GLY A 33 10.51 1.67 5.96
CA GLY A 33 10.77 2.58 7.08
C GLY A 33 10.28 1.99 8.41
N ALA A 34 9.04 1.50 8.44
CA ALA A 34 8.46 0.84 9.61
C ALA A 34 9.25 -0.42 10.03
N ALA A 35 9.72 -1.21 9.06
CA ALA A 35 10.56 -2.37 9.32
C ALA A 35 11.91 -2.00 9.97
N LEU A 36 12.53 -0.92 9.53
CA LEU A 36 13.77 -0.41 10.12
C LEU A 36 13.56 0.08 11.55
N ILE A 37 12.44 0.76 11.83
CA ILE A 37 12.06 1.15 13.19
C ILE A 37 11.91 -0.10 14.07
N SER A 38 11.14 -1.10 13.62
CA SER A 38 10.98 -2.35 14.37
C SER A 38 12.31 -3.05 14.64
N MET A 39 13.26 -3.02 13.69
CA MET A 39 14.61 -3.56 13.87
C MET A 39 15.34 -2.83 15.01
N VAL A 40 15.32 -1.50 15.01
CA VAL A 40 15.97 -0.70 16.07
C VAL A 40 15.34 -0.94 17.44
N CYS A 41 14.01 -1.05 17.54
CA CYS A 41 13.35 -1.41 18.78
C CYS A 41 13.83 -2.77 19.29
N ARG A 42 13.88 -3.80 18.43
CA ARG A 42 14.38 -5.15 18.79
C ARG A 42 15.84 -5.15 19.20
N LEU A 43 16.67 -4.30 18.62
CA LEU A 43 18.08 -4.16 19.02
C LEU A 43 18.25 -3.45 20.37
N THR A 44 17.23 -2.72 20.82
CA THR A 44 17.24 -1.90 22.04
C THR A 44 16.62 -2.64 23.24
N ILE A 45 15.47 -3.28 23.05
CA ILE A 45 14.71 -3.97 24.11
C ILE A 45 15.59 -5.03 24.79
N GLY A 46 15.54 -5.07 26.13
CA GLY A 46 16.30 -6.03 26.95
C GLY A 46 17.82 -5.79 27.03
N LYS A 47 18.37 -4.77 26.37
CA LYS A 47 19.78 -4.40 26.55
C LYS A 47 19.96 -3.67 27.87
N LYS A 48 20.93 -4.12 28.69
CA LYS A 48 21.28 -3.50 29.98
C LYS A 48 21.46 -1.96 29.90
N LYS A 49 22.07 -1.47 28.81
CA LYS A 49 22.30 -0.03 28.58
C LYS A 49 21.00 0.77 28.36
N TYR A 50 19.91 0.13 27.94
CA TYR A 50 18.68 0.78 27.48
C TYR A 50 17.44 0.35 28.29
N LEU A 51 17.63 -0.21 29.49
CA LEU A 51 16.51 -0.65 30.33
C LEU A 51 15.52 0.49 30.65
N ALA A 52 16.02 1.72 30.80
CA ALA A 52 15.21 2.90 31.08
C ALA A 52 14.20 3.24 29.96
N VAL A 53 14.41 2.76 28.73
CA VAL A 53 13.54 3.02 27.57
C VAL A 53 12.89 1.74 27.03
N SER A 54 13.04 0.60 27.70
CA SER A 54 12.61 -0.69 27.16
C SER A 54 11.10 -0.74 26.93
N GLU A 55 10.30 -0.21 27.85
CA GLU A 55 8.84 -0.18 27.74
C GLU A 55 8.37 0.74 26.58
N GLU A 56 8.97 1.91 26.42
CA GLU A 56 8.70 2.81 25.29
C GLU A 56 9.02 2.12 23.96
N MET A 57 10.15 1.41 23.89
CA MET A 57 10.56 0.70 22.68
C MET A 57 9.62 -0.47 22.35
N GLU A 58 9.02 -1.13 23.35
CA GLU A 58 7.99 -2.15 23.14
C GLU A 58 6.72 -1.55 22.53
N GLN A 59 6.27 -0.38 23.00
CA GLN A 59 5.12 0.32 22.44
C GLN A 59 5.37 0.75 20.99
N ILE A 60 6.56 1.31 20.71
CA ILE A 60 6.96 1.69 19.35
C ILE A 60 7.03 0.46 18.45
N LEU A 61 7.57 -0.67 18.93
CA LEU A 61 7.65 -1.91 18.17
C LEU A 61 6.27 -2.40 17.73
N VAL A 62 5.29 -2.37 18.63
CA VAL A 62 3.91 -2.74 18.28
C VAL A 62 3.39 -1.85 17.16
N LYS A 63 3.56 -0.53 17.27
CA LYS A 63 3.07 0.41 16.27
C LYS A 63 3.79 0.27 14.93
N SER A 64 5.10 0.08 14.94
CA SER A 64 5.87 -0.08 13.71
C SER A 64 5.58 -1.40 13.00
N GLU A 65 5.30 -2.48 13.73
CA GLU A 65 4.84 -3.73 13.11
C GLU A 65 3.43 -3.63 12.51
N GLU A 66 2.52 -2.93 13.18
CA GLU A 66 1.18 -2.63 12.65
C GLU A 66 1.30 -1.84 11.32
N LEU A 67 2.04 -0.74 11.32
CA LEU A 67 2.27 0.09 10.14
C LEU A 67 2.97 -0.67 9.02
N ARG A 68 3.97 -1.50 9.34
CA ARG A 68 4.66 -2.35 8.36
C ARG A 68 3.67 -3.29 7.66
N GLY A 69 2.77 -3.91 8.43
CA GLY A 69 1.73 -4.78 7.90
C GLY A 69 0.73 -4.04 7.02
N GLN A 70 0.21 -2.91 7.51
CA GLN A 70 -0.76 -2.07 6.79
C GLN A 70 -0.18 -1.54 5.47
N LEU A 71 1.02 -0.95 5.50
CA LEU A 71 1.67 -0.38 4.31
C LEU A 71 2.03 -1.46 3.27
N ALA A 72 2.45 -2.66 3.72
CA ALA A 72 2.66 -3.78 2.82
C ALA A 72 1.37 -4.30 2.18
N TYR A 73 0.22 -4.14 2.85
CA TYR A 73 -1.10 -4.44 2.29
C TYR A 73 -1.51 -3.37 1.28
N LEU A 74 -1.35 -2.08 1.62
CA LEU A 74 -1.70 -0.96 0.74
C LEU A 74 -0.93 -0.96 -0.59
N PHE A 75 0.28 -1.53 -0.64
CA PHE A 75 0.99 -1.75 -1.92
C PHE A 75 0.12 -2.48 -2.94
N THR A 76 -0.51 -3.59 -2.50
CA THR A 76 -1.35 -4.43 -3.36
C THR A 76 -2.70 -3.77 -3.62
N GLU A 77 -3.26 -3.10 -2.61
CA GLU A 77 -4.56 -2.45 -2.75
C GLU A 77 -4.54 -1.26 -3.72
N ASP A 78 -3.42 -0.54 -3.84
CA ASP A 78 -3.28 0.55 -4.81
C ASP A 78 -3.41 0.02 -6.25
N SER A 79 -2.73 -1.09 -6.54
CA SER A 79 -2.87 -1.78 -7.84
C SER A 79 -4.29 -2.27 -8.09
N ASN A 80 -4.90 -2.91 -7.08
CA ASN A 80 -6.27 -3.43 -7.18
C ASN A 80 -7.30 -2.30 -7.41
N ALA A 81 -7.13 -1.17 -6.73
CA ALA A 81 -8.02 -0.02 -6.89
C ALA A 81 -7.87 0.61 -8.29
N PHE A 82 -6.66 0.61 -8.85
CA PHE A 82 -6.44 1.06 -10.22
C PHE A 82 -7.12 0.13 -11.25
N ASP A 83 -7.10 -1.18 -11.04
CA ASP A 83 -7.81 -2.13 -11.89
C ASP A 83 -9.32 -1.86 -11.90
N GLY A 84 -9.91 -1.51 -10.77
CA GLY A 84 -11.32 -1.09 -10.71
C GLY A 84 -11.63 0.13 -11.59
N ILE A 85 -10.71 1.10 -11.68
CA ILE A 85 -10.87 2.25 -12.59
C ILE A 85 -10.75 1.80 -14.05
N LYS A 86 -9.81 0.89 -14.35
CA LYS A 86 -9.62 0.33 -15.69
C LYS A 86 -10.90 -0.36 -16.17
N ASP A 87 -11.47 -1.22 -15.33
CA ASP A 87 -12.69 -1.97 -15.64
C ASP A 87 -13.91 -1.05 -15.79
N ALA A 88 -14.04 -0.03 -14.93
CA ALA A 88 -15.09 0.97 -15.10
C ALA A 88 -14.96 1.75 -16.44
N ARG A 89 -13.73 1.97 -16.93
CA ARG A 89 -13.47 2.64 -18.21
C ARG A 89 -13.70 1.76 -19.44
N THR A 90 -13.74 0.44 -19.31
CA THR A 90 -14.04 -0.48 -20.41
C THR A 90 -15.54 -0.66 -20.64
N LEU A 91 -16.38 -0.22 -19.70
CA LEU A 91 -17.85 -0.31 -19.82
C LEU A 91 -18.38 0.38 -21.11
N PRO A 92 -19.46 -0.15 -21.71
CA PRO A 92 -20.11 0.43 -22.89
C PRO A 92 -20.50 1.91 -22.70
N LYS A 93 -20.66 2.61 -23.82
CA LYS A 93 -20.96 4.05 -23.84
C LYS A 93 -21.75 4.47 -25.09
N GLU A 94 -22.58 3.57 -25.61
CA GLU A 94 -23.33 3.74 -26.86
C GLU A 94 -24.73 4.31 -26.60
N THR A 95 -25.33 4.02 -25.44
CA THR A 95 -26.64 4.57 -25.04
C THR A 95 -26.54 5.54 -23.86
N PRO A 96 -27.52 6.44 -23.67
CA PRO A 96 -27.56 7.34 -22.51
C PRO A 96 -27.45 6.58 -21.17
N GLU A 97 -28.12 5.44 -21.05
CA GLU A 97 -28.11 4.60 -19.83
C GLU A 97 -26.74 3.98 -19.60
N GLN A 98 -26.07 3.52 -20.66
CA GLN A 98 -24.71 2.99 -20.57
C GLN A 98 -23.72 4.09 -20.16
N ILE A 99 -23.87 5.30 -20.71
CA ILE A 99 -23.01 6.44 -20.36
C ILE A 99 -23.18 6.79 -18.88
N ASP A 100 -24.40 6.84 -18.36
CA ASP A 100 -24.66 7.14 -16.95
C ASP A 100 -24.12 6.05 -16.02
N ALA A 101 -24.40 4.77 -16.32
CA ALA A 101 -23.89 3.64 -15.55
C ALA A 101 -22.35 3.61 -15.53
N ARG A 102 -21.71 3.84 -16.68
CA ARG A 102 -20.26 3.96 -16.80
C ARG A 102 -19.72 5.11 -15.95
N LYS A 103 -20.37 6.27 -15.96
CA LYS A 103 -19.97 7.44 -15.16
C LYS A 103 -20.02 7.12 -13.66
N GLN A 104 -21.10 6.51 -13.20
CA GLN A 104 -21.26 6.10 -11.79
C GLN A 104 -20.17 5.08 -11.38
N ALA A 105 -19.89 4.09 -12.23
CA ALA A 105 -18.84 3.11 -11.98
C ALA A 105 -17.45 3.75 -11.88
N ILE A 106 -17.12 4.68 -12.78
CA ILE A 106 -15.84 5.41 -12.74
C ILE A 106 -15.75 6.23 -11.45
N GLU A 107 -16.81 6.93 -11.05
CA GLU A 107 -16.82 7.71 -9.82
C GLU A 107 -16.62 6.83 -8.58
N ALA A 108 -17.33 5.70 -8.50
CA ALA A 108 -17.19 4.75 -7.40
C ALA A 108 -15.76 4.18 -7.32
N ALA A 109 -15.21 3.71 -8.44
CA ALA A 109 -13.84 3.20 -8.49
C ALA A 109 -12.80 4.28 -8.14
N THR A 110 -13.03 5.53 -8.58
CA THR A 110 -12.15 6.66 -8.24
C THR A 110 -12.14 6.96 -6.74
N LYS A 111 -13.30 6.88 -6.07
CA LYS A 111 -13.38 7.06 -4.61
C LYS A 111 -12.58 5.98 -3.87
N VAL A 112 -12.65 4.73 -4.32
CA VAL A 112 -11.85 3.63 -3.75
C VAL A 112 -10.35 3.92 -3.93
N ALA A 113 -9.92 4.28 -5.14
CA ALA A 113 -8.52 4.58 -5.42
C ALA A 113 -7.98 5.78 -4.63
N ILE A 114 -8.82 6.79 -4.34
CA ILE A 114 -8.45 7.91 -3.47
C ILE A 114 -8.31 7.47 -2.02
N GLN A 115 -9.10 6.50 -1.56
CA GLN A 115 -9.10 6.07 -0.17
C GLN A 115 -7.89 5.20 0.21
N VAL A 116 -7.31 4.46 -0.73
CA VAL A 116 -6.14 3.61 -0.46
C VAL A 116 -4.92 4.39 0.07
N PRO A 117 -4.52 5.54 -0.51
CA PRO A 117 -3.40 6.32 0.00
C PRO A 117 -3.72 7.22 1.22
N LEU A 118 -4.99 7.32 1.65
CA LEU A 118 -5.44 8.18 2.78
C LEU A 118 -5.52 7.41 4.11
#